data_AF-A0A9E4DZU3-F1
#
_entry.id   AF-A0A9E4DZU3-F1
#
_cell.length_a   1.000
_cell.length_b   1.000
_cell.length_c   1.000
_cell.angle_alpha   90.00
_cell.angle_beta   90.00
_cell.angle_gamma   90.00
#
_symmetry.space_group_name_H-M   'P 1'
#
loop_
_entity.id
_entity.type
_entity.pdbx_description
1 polymer ?
#
loop_
_entity_poly.entity_id
_entity_poly.type
_entity_poly.pdbx_seq_one_letter_code
_entity_poly.pdbx_strand_id
1 'polypeptide(L)'
;LKELNLRDNQIRDIAPLANLIQLDKLYLDRNMIVDLKPLVDNPGLVDDTREDFDWAGDTVTVSGNPLSDVSRNVYIPALQARGVNVRH
;
A
#
# COMPACT_ATOMS: atom_id res chain seq x y z
N LEU A 1 3.22 5.80 -13.92
CA LEU A 1 4.32 5.16 -13.16
C LEU A 1 3.78 3.88 -12.59
N LYS A 2 4.41 2.72 -12.84
CA LYS A 2 3.90 1.42 -12.37
C LYS A 2 4.48 0.98 -11.04
N GLU A 3 5.72 1.37 -10.75
CA GLU A 3 6.39 0.98 -9.51
C GLU A 3 7.00 2.20 -8.82
N LEU A 4 6.84 2.28 -7.50
CA LEU A 4 7.39 3.34 -6.66
C LEU A 4 8.10 2.72 -5.44
N ASN A 5 9.41 2.92 -5.37
CA ASN A 5 10.24 2.46 -4.27
C ASN A 5 10.63 3.63 -3.36
N LEU A 6 10.14 3.60 -2.12
CA LEU A 6 10.35 4.61 -1.09
C LEU A 6 10.88 3.97 0.22
N ARG A 7 11.45 2.77 0.14
CA ARG A 7 12.02 2.08 1.30
C ARG A 7 13.13 2.89 1.96
N ASP A 8 13.36 2.65 3.25
CA ASP A 8 14.52 3.19 3.99
C ASP A 8 14.57 4.72 4.03
N ASN A 9 13.43 5.34 4.29
CA ASN A 9 13.28 6.79 4.39
C ASN A 9 12.67 7.18 5.74
N GLN A 10 12.37 8.46 5.90
CA GLN A 10 11.73 9.01 7.11
C GLN A 10 10.30 9.50 6.82
N ILE A 11 9.63 8.88 5.84
CA ILE A 11 8.29 9.29 5.40
C ILE A 11 7.30 9.03 6.52
N ARG A 12 6.49 10.05 6.82
CA ARG A 12 5.41 9.99 7.83
C ARG A 12 4.05 10.17 7.19
N ASP A 13 3.98 11.08 6.22
CA ASP A 13 2.78 11.43 5.49
C ASP A 13 2.82 10.84 4.08
N ILE A 14 1.79 10.09 3.75
CA ILE A 14 1.58 9.46 2.45
C ILE A 14 0.30 9.95 1.75
N ALA A 15 -0.29 11.05 2.22
CA ALA A 15 -1.43 11.71 1.57
C ALA A 15 -1.22 11.93 0.05
N PRO A 16 -0.02 12.33 -0.43
CA PRO A 16 0.20 12.48 -1.88
C PRO A 16 0.03 11.19 -2.69
N LEU A 17 0.21 10.02 -2.06
CA LEU A 17 0.09 8.72 -2.73
C LEU A 17 -1.37 8.39 -3.08
N ALA A 18 -2.37 9.05 -2.48
CA ALA A 18 -3.78 8.83 -2.77
C ALA A 18 -4.15 9.07 -4.26
N ASN A 19 -3.39 9.93 -4.94
CA ASN A 19 -3.65 10.33 -6.33
C ASN A 19 -2.83 9.52 -7.35
N LEU A 20 -1.96 8.62 -6.91
CA LEU A 20 -1.13 7.80 -7.80
C LEU A 20 -1.89 6.53 -8.21
N ILE A 21 -2.87 6.71 -9.09
CA ILE A 21 -3.85 5.68 -9.47
C ILE A 21 -3.35 4.64 -10.49
N GLN A 22 -2.09 4.74 -10.92
CA GLN A 22 -1.50 3.85 -11.93
C GLN A 22 -0.42 2.93 -11.34
N LEU A 23 -0.29 2.87 -10.01
CA LEU A 23 0.74 2.11 -9.32
C LEU A 23 0.32 0.65 -9.18
N ASP A 24 1.19 -0.25 -9.67
CA ASP A 24 1.07 -1.70 -9.48
C ASP A 24 1.91 -2.14 -8.26
N LYS A 25 3.00 -1.43 -7.95
CA LYS A 25 3.88 -1.75 -6.81
C LYS A 25 4.28 -0.51 -6.03
N LEU A 26 4.09 -0.55 -4.72
CA LEU A 26 4.45 0.51 -3.79
C LEU A 26 5.24 -0.07 -2.61
N TYR A 27 6.48 0.35 -2.47
CA TYR A 27 7.37 -0.12 -1.41
C TYR A 27 7.64 0.97 -0.39
N LEU A 28 7.10 0.83 0.82
CA LEU A 28 7.18 1.80 1.93
C LEU A 28 7.89 1.24 3.17
N ASP A 29 8.57 0.10 3.05
CA ASP A 29 9.24 -0.54 4.18
C ASP A 29 10.25 0.41 4.87
N ARG A 30 10.40 0.26 6.19
CA ARG A 30 11.34 1.02 7.02
C ARG A 30 11.19 2.53 6.83
N ASN A 31 9.98 3.01 7.10
CA ASN A 31 9.62 4.41 7.19
C ASN A 31 8.99 4.70 8.57
N MET A 32 8.40 5.88 8.73
CA MET A 32 7.78 6.36 9.96
C MET A 32 6.26 6.55 9.82
N ILE A 33 5.62 5.72 8.97
CA ILE A 33 4.20 5.81 8.66
C ILE A 33 3.38 5.21 9.82
N VAL A 34 2.36 5.94 10.23
CA VAL A 34 1.45 5.54 11.31
C VAL A 34 0.04 5.26 10.78
N ASP A 35 -0.35 5.95 9.71
CA ASP A 35 -1.69 5.93 9.15
C ASP A 35 -1.67 5.54 7.66
N LEU A 36 -2.38 4.46 7.32
CA LEU A 36 -2.54 3.95 5.95
C LEU A 36 -3.83 4.41 5.26
N LYS A 37 -4.65 5.25 5.90
CA LYS A 37 -5.89 5.76 5.32
C LYS A 37 -5.71 6.34 3.90
N PRO A 38 -4.64 7.09 3.57
CA PRO A 38 -4.44 7.58 2.20
C PRO A 38 -4.36 6.47 1.14
N LEU A 39 -3.88 5.27 1.48
CA LEU A 39 -3.85 4.14 0.55
C LEU A 39 -5.24 3.52 0.37
N VAL A 40 -6.05 3.50 1.44
CA VAL A 40 -7.46 3.07 1.35
C VAL A 40 -8.26 4.04 0.46
N ASP A 41 -7.96 5.33 0.54
CA ASP A 41 -8.62 6.35 -0.27
C ASP A 41 -8.09 6.42 -1.72
N ASN A 42 -6.96 5.76 -2.03
CA ASN A 42 -6.45 5.64 -3.40
C ASN A 42 -7.37 4.69 -4.19
N PRO A 43 -8.06 5.14 -5.25
CA PRO A 43 -8.99 4.29 -6.01
C PRO A 43 -8.28 3.36 -7.02
N GLY A 44 -7.01 3.61 -7.33
CA GLY A 44 -6.23 2.83 -8.29
C GLY A 44 -5.56 1.59 -7.71
N LEU A 45 -5.33 1.53 -6.39
CA LEU A 45 -4.79 0.34 -5.72
C LEU A 45 -5.85 -0.75 -5.60
N VAL A 46 -6.00 -1.58 -6.62
CA VAL A 46 -7.00 -2.63 -6.67
C VAL A 46 -6.40 -3.89 -7.26
N ASP A 47 -7.07 -5.00 -7.05
CA ASP A 47 -6.82 -6.19 -7.84
C ASP A 47 -7.17 -5.93 -9.31
N ASP A 48 -6.15 -5.67 -10.13
CA ASP A 48 -6.23 -5.68 -11.60
C ASP A 48 -5.66 -7.00 -12.18
N THR A 49 -5.86 -8.14 -11.50
CA THR A 49 -5.42 -9.42 -12.05
C THR A 49 -6.08 -9.73 -13.39
N ARG A 50 -5.29 -9.55 -14.45
CA ARG A 50 -5.25 -10.51 -15.55
C ARG A 50 -4.87 -11.87 -14.95
N GLU A 51 -5.62 -12.88 -15.36
CA GLU A 51 -5.80 -14.19 -14.69
C GLU A 51 -4.54 -15.09 -14.63
N ASP A 52 -3.33 -14.59 -14.90
CA ASP A 52 -2.18 -15.41 -15.31
C ASP A 52 -1.01 -15.56 -14.32
N PHE A 53 -1.03 -14.94 -13.12
CA PHE A 53 0.01 -15.17 -12.10
C PHE A 53 -0.52 -15.16 -10.65
N ASP A 54 -0.09 -16.12 -9.82
CA ASP A 54 -0.45 -16.26 -8.38
C ASP A 54 0.01 -15.10 -7.46
N TRP A 55 0.71 -14.09 -8.01
CA TRP A 55 1.04 -12.83 -7.32
C TRP A 55 0.48 -11.61 -8.04
N ALA A 56 -0.37 -11.82 -9.05
CA ALA A 56 -0.97 -10.73 -9.78
C ALA A 56 -1.87 -9.95 -8.79
N GLY A 57 -1.89 -8.62 -8.94
CA GLY A 57 -2.59 -7.70 -8.04
C GLY A 57 -1.63 -6.70 -7.40
N ASP A 58 -2.11 -5.48 -7.20
CA ASP A 58 -1.29 -4.38 -6.72
C ASP A 58 -0.64 -4.72 -5.39
N THR A 59 0.66 -4.45 -5.26
CA THR A 59 1.45 -4.83 -4.08
C THR A 59 1.86 -3.61 -3.28
N VAL A 60 1.61 -3.65 -1.97
CA VAL A 60 2.03 -2.61 -1.01
C VAL A 60 2.85 -3.26 0.10
N THR A 61 4.06 -2.75 0.35
CA THR A 61 4.88 -3.22 1.50
C THR A 61 5.10 -2.10 2.51
N VAL A 62 4.84 -2.37 3.79
CA VAL A 62 4.88 -1.39 4.89
C VAL A 62 5.63 -1.91 6.12
N SER A 63 6.45 -2.96 5.98
CA SER A 63 7.15 -3.56 7.11
C SER A 63 8.14 -2.60 7.76
N GLY A 64 8.28 -2.66 9.08
CA GLY A 64 9.16 -1.74 9.81
C GLY A 64 8.63 -0.30 9.91
N ASN A 65 7.34 -0.07 9.68
CA ASN A 65 6.66 1.18 10.01
C ASN A 65 5.96 1.10 11.39
N PRO A 66 5.92 2.21 12.14
CA PRO A 66 5.19 2.30 13.41
C PRO A 66 3.66 2.42 13.18
N LEU A 67 3.08 1.48 12.45
CA LEU A 67 1.65 1.46 12.10
C LEU A 67 0.78 1.49 13.37
N SER A 68 -0.27 2.31 13.33
CA SER A 68 -1.32 2.32 14.36
C SER A 68 -2.14 1.03 14.35
N ASP A 69 -2.82 0.73 15.46
CA ASP A 69 -3.74 -0.40 15.56
C ASP A 69 -4.89 -0.30 14.55
N VAL A 70 -5.37 0.92 14.27
CA VAL A 70 -6.38 1.16 13.23
C VAL A 70 -5.83 0.78 11.86
N SER A 71 -4.58 1.16 11.55
CA SER A 71 -3.98 0.77 10.27
C SER A 71 -3.86 -0.74 10.13
N ARG A 72 -3.40 -1.44 11.17
CA ARG A 72 -3.25 -2.89 11.16
C ARG A 72 -4.58 -3.64 11.08
N ASN A 73 -5.57 -3.22 11.87
CA ASN A 73 -6.80 -3.98 12.08
C ASN A 73 -7.98 -3.52 11.21
N VAL A 74 -7.89 -2.35 10.58
CA VAL A 74 -8.95 -1.79 9.74
C VAL A 74 -8.46 -1.56 8.31
N TYR A 75 -7.37 -0.82 8.14
CA TYR A 75 -6.95 -0.38 6.79
C TYR A 75 -6.24 -1.46 5.98
N ILE A 76 -5.39 -2.29 6.61
CA ILE A 76 -4.78 -3.43 5.93
C ILE A 76 -5.85 -4.41 5.43
N PRO A 77 -6.82 -4.86 6.27
CA PRO A 77 -7.92 -5.70 5.78
C PRO A 77 -8.75 -5.03 4.68
N ALA A 78 -9.00 -3.72 4.76
CA ALA A 78 -9.75 -3.00 3.73
C ALA A 78 -9.02 -2.98 2.37
N LEU A 79 -7.69 -2.84 2.37
CA LEU A 79 -6.87 -2.94 1.17
C LEU A 79 -6.88 -4.38 0.62
N GLN A 80 -6.71 -5.37 1.48
CA GLN A 80 -6.74 -6.79 1.09
C GLN A 80 -8.12 -7.21 0.54
N ALA A 81 -9.21 -6.65 1.08
CA ALA A 81 -10.57 -6.89 0.56
C ALA A 81 -10.78 -6.34 -0.87
N ARG A 82 -9.94 -5.39 -1.30
CA ARG A 82 -9.86 -4.90 -2.68
C ARG A 82 -8.90 -5.73 -3.55
N GLY A 83 -8.36 -6.81 -2.98
CA GLY A 83 -7.35 -7.72 -3.54
C GLY A 83 -5.95 -7.11 -3.69
N VAL A 84 -5.65 -6.05 -2.92
CA VAL A 84 -4.29 -5.52 -2.80
C VAL A 84 -3.45 -6.46 -1.92
N ASN A 85 -2.28 -6.83 -2.41
CA ASN A 85 -1.30 -7.64 -1.69
C ASN A 85 -0.51 -6.78 -0.70
N VAL A 86 -0.93 -6.75 0.56
CA VAL A 86 -0.27 -5.95 1.62
C VAL A 86 0.69 -6.80 2.46
N ARG A 87 1.99 -6.49 2.42
CA ARG A 87 3.02 -7.08 3.30
C ARG A 87 3.38 -6.10 4.42
N HIS A 88 3.29 -6.53 5.67
CA HIS A 88 3.44 -5.67 6.85
C HIS A 88 4.22 -6.41 7.94
#